data_AF-A0A3L6QRW2-F1
#
_entry.id   AF-A0A3L6QRW2-F1
#
_cell.length_a   1.000
_cell.length_b   1.000
_cell.length_c   1.000
_cell.angle_alpha   90.00
_cell.angle_beta   90.00
_cell.angle_gamma   90.00
#
_symmetry.space_group_name_H-M   'P 1'
#
loop_
_entity.id
_entity.type
_entity.pdbx_description
1 polymer ?
#
loop_
_entity_poly.entity_id
_entity_poly.type
_entity_poly.pdbx_seq_one_letter_code
_entity_poly.pdbx_strand_id
1 'polypeptide(L)'
;MWRLKQFIPKEQPSGLEGRTIDVGNVKVHVRDAIAEGGFSCVYAARDMVNPAKQYALKHVIVQDEESMELVRKEITVMRSLKGHPNVVMLVAHAILDMGRAREALLVMEFCEKSLVSVLEDRGAAYFEEEKVALIFRDVCNAVFAMHCQTPPLAHRDLKAENVLLGADGAWKLCDFGSVSTNHKCFDKPEEMGIEEDNIRKHTTPAYRAPEMWDLYRREVISEKVDIWVWFRVNELLPLELQKDLPDGSPSGTKETISKECCFIIKRRPEEYLS
;
A
#
# COMPACT_ATOMS: atom_id res chain seq x y z
N MET A 1 9.10 27.22 -15.32
CA MET A 1 10.31 27.81 -14.70
C MET A 1 10.15 27.68 -13.19
N TRP A 2 10.56 26.54 -12.63
CA TRP A 2 10.40 26.23 -11.21
C TRP A 2 11.39 27.06 -10.39
N ARG A 3 10.90 27.97 -9.55
CA ARG A 3 11.74 28.73 -8.63
C ARG A 3 12.04 27.86 -7.41
N LEU A 4 13.33 27.65 -7.12
CA LEU A 4 13.78 27.23 -5.79
C LEU A 4 13.16 28.18 -4.75
N LYS A 5 12.43 27.63 -3.79
CA LYS A 5 12.04 28.41 -2.60
C LYS A 5 13.28 28.59 -1.73
N GLN A 6 13.63 29.84 -1.49
CA GLN A 6 14.68 30.29 -0.59
C GLN A 6 14.42 29.78 0.83
N PHE A 7 15.51 29.41 1.51
CA PHE A 7 15.54 29.07 2.93
C PHE A 7 14.93 30.20 3.77
N ILE A 8 13.77 29.91 4.35
CA ILE A 8 13.21 30.63 5.49
C ILE A 8 13.31 29.64 6.65
N PRO A 9 14.00 29.93 7.77
CA PRO A 9 13.98 29.06 8.94
C PRO A 9 12.55 29.12 9.50
N LYS A 10 11.73 28.12 9.18
CA LYS A 10 10.48 27.92 9.88
C LYS A 10 10.81 27.38 11.27
N GLU A 11 10.22 28.01 12.28
CA GLU A 11 10.16 27.50 13.65
C GLU A 11 9.86 25.99 13.62
N GLN A 12 10.65 25.21 14.38
CA GLN A 12 10.60 23.74 14.40
C GLN A 12 9.15 23.24 14.53
N PRO A 13 8.64 22.43 13.59
CA PRO A 13 7.49 21.62 13.91
C PRO A 13 7.96 20.51 14.86
N SER A 14 7.00 19.95 15.57
CA SER A 14 7.05 18.79 16.46
C SER A 14 7.54 17.50 15.78
N GLY A 15 8.72 17.51 15.16
CA GLY A 15 9.33 16.36 14.50
C GLY A 15 10.05 15.44 15.47
N LEU A 16 10.10 14.15 15.12
CA LEU A 16 10.90 13.16 15.85
C LEU A 16 12.36 13.13 15.41
N GLU A 17 12.74 13.89 14.39
CA GLU A 17 14.10 13.93 13.82
C GLU A 17 15.17 14.19 14.89
N GLY A 18 16.28 13.44 14.82
CA GLY A 18 17.40 13.53 15.76
C GLY A 18 17.14 12.90 17.14
N ARG A 19 15.93 12.41 17.41
CA ARG A 19 15.61 11.74 18.68
C ARG A 19 16.01 10.27 18.64
N THR A 20 16.31 9.74 19.82
CA THR A 20 16.45 8.29 20.03
C THR A 20 15.23 7.77 20.76
N ILE A 21 14.57 6.76 20.22
CA ILE A 21 13.28 6.26 20.69
C ILE A 21 13.36 4.75 20.87
N ASP A 22 12.85 4.27 21.99
CA ASP A 22 12.66 2.85 22.27
C ASP A 22 11.25 2.43 21.80
N VAL A 23 11.17 1.52 20.84
CA VAL A 23 9.91 1.00 20.26
C VAL A 23 9.90 -0.51 20.40
N GLY A 24 9.11 -1.01 21.36
CA GLY A 24 9.09 -2.43 21.69
C GLY A 24 10.48 -2.94 22.07
N ASN A 25 11.03 -3.84 21.27
CA ASN A 25 12.35 -4.44 21.48
C ASN A 25 13.47 -3.79 20.65
N VAL A 26 13.22 -2.67 19.98
CA VAL A 26 14.19 -1.99 19.12
C VAL A 26 14.40 -0.56 19.57
N LYS A 27 15.66 -0.12 19.63
CA LYS A 27 16.03 1.27 19.88
C LYS A 27 16.51 1.91 18.59
N VAL A 28 15.86 2.98 18.17
CA VAL A 28 16.13 3.64 16.89
C VAL A 28 16.53 5.09 17.06
N HIS A 29 17.45 5.57 16.23
CA HIS A 29 17.75 6.99 16.05
C HIS A 29 17.04 7.49 14.80
N VAL A 30 16.14 8.45 14.98
CA VAL A 30 15.30 9.01 13.93
C VAL A 30 16.09 10.02 13.11
N ARG A 31 15.96 9.92 11.79
CA ARG A 31 16.60 10.80 10.80
C ARG A 31 15.53 11.60 10.06
N ASP A 32 15.78 11.91 8.80
CA ASP A 32 14.94 12.74 7.95
C ASP A 32 13.56 12.12 7.74
N ALA A 33 12.53 12.97 7.71
CA ALA A 33 11.22 12.62 7.21
C ALA A 33 11.31 12.21 5.73
N ILE A 34 10.75 11.04 5.40
CA ILE A 34 10.72 10.48 4.05
C ILE A 34 9.32 10.50 3.42
N ALA A 35 8.27 10.61 4.23
CA ALA A 35 6.90 10.84 3.77
C ALA A 35 6.07 11.54 4.84
N GLU A 36 5.19 12.44 4.41
CA GLU A 36 4.27 13.17 5.30
C GLU A 36 2.82 12.98 4.83
N GLY A 37 1.94 12.69 5.76
CA GLY A 37 0.49 12.66 5.59
C GLY A 37 -0.20 13.52 6.65
N GLY A 38 -1.53 13.67 6.56
CA GLY A 38 -2.28 14.58 7.45
C GLY A 38 -2.12 14.29 8.95
N PHE A 39 -2.11 13.00 9.32
CA PHE A 39 -2.01 12.55 10.73
C PHE A 39 -0.87 11.56 10.96
N SER A 40 0.00 11.36 9.97
CA SER A 40 1.13 10.46 10.08
C SER A 40 2.35 10.99 9.35
N CYS A 41 3.53 10.67 9.85
CA CYS A 41 4.81 10.97 9.21
C CYS A 41 5.69 9.72 9.26
N VAL A 42 6.38 9.44 8.17
CA VAL A 42 7.34 8.33 8.08
C VAL A 42 8.73 8.93 8.04
N TYR A 43 9.60 8.44 8.91
CA TYR A 43 10.99 8.86 9.02
C TYR A 43 11.93 7.72 8.63
N ALA A 44 13.05 8.04 8.00
CA ALA A 44 14.19 7.13 8.01
C ALA A 44 14.73 7.02 9.43
N ALA A 45 15.16 5.83 9.84
CA ALA A 45 15.73 5.61 11.16
C ALA A 45 16.89 4.61 11.09
N ARG A 46 17.79 4.64 12.08
CA ARG A 46 18.88 3.67 12.23
C ARG A 46 18.76 2.91 13.55
N ASP A 47 19.10 1.64 13.51
CA ASP A 47 19.22 0.82 14.71
C ASP A 47 20.39 1.33 15.57
N MET A 48 20.16 1.48 16.88
CA MET A 48 21.19 1.93 17.82
C MET A 48 22.17 0.82 18.24
N VAL A 49 21.80 -0.45 18.04
CA VAL A 49 22.64 -1.62 18.34
C VAL A 49 23.47 -1.99 17.11
N ASN A 50 22.86 -1.94 15.91
CA ASN A 50 23.54 -2.18 14.63
C ASN A 50 23.39 -0.98 13.67
N PRO A 51 24.31 0.00 13.70
CA PRO A 51 24.19 1.22 12.89
C PRO A 51 24.12 1.04 11.36
N ALA A 52 24.49 -0.14 10.85
CA ALA A 52 24.34 -0.47 9.42
C ALA A 52 22.89 -0.81 9.05
N LYS A 53 22.05 -1.17 10.03
CA LYS A 53 20.66 -1.53 9.83
C LYS A 53 19.77 -0.29 9.86
N GLN A 54 19.02 -0.09 8.78
CA GLN A 54 18.07 1.01 8.63
C GLN A 54 16.63 0.51 8.82
N TYR A 55 15.76 1.43 9.23
CA TYR A 55 14.32 1.22 9.37
C TYR A 55 13.54 2.40 8.78
N ALA A 56 12.27 2.16 8.49
CA ALA A 56 11.27 3.20 8.35
C ALA A 56 10.45 3.27 9.64
N LEU A 57 10.33 4.46 10.25
CA LEU A 57 9.51 4.68 11.44
C LEU A 57 8.27 5.48 11.04
N LYS A 58 7.10 4.84 11.02
CA LYS A 58 5.81 5.52 10.87
C LYS A 58 5.33 5.99 12.24
N HIS A 59 5.15 7.29 12.39
CA HIS A 59 4.59 7.96 13.55
C HIS A 59 3.18 8.44 13.21
N VAL A 60 2.20 8.03 14.01
CA VAL A 60 0.79 8.39 13.81
C VAL A 60 0.28 9.09 15.06
N ILE A 61 -0.34 10.25 14.87
CA ILE A 61 -1.03 10.97 15.95
C ILE A 61 -2.47 10.46 15.99
N VAL A 62 -2.86 9.85 17.12
CA VAL A 62 -4.18 9.24 17.30
C VAL A 62 -5.07 10.17 18.11
N GLN A 63 -6.11 10.70 17.45
CA GLN A 63 -7.01 11.72 18.01
C GLN A 63 -8.28 11.14 18.64
N ASP A 64 -8.74 9.99 18.14
CA ASP A 64 -9.97 9.34 18.55
C ASP A 64 -9.84 7.80 18.50
N GLU A 65 -10.86 7.09 18.97
CA GLU A 65 -10.85 5.62 19.01
C GLU A 65 -11.01 5.00 17.60
N GLU A 66 -11.60 5.71 16.63
CA GLU A 66 -11.68 5.26 15.23
C GLU A 66 -10.28 5.18 14.60
N SER A 67 -9.49 6.25 14.75
CA SER A 67 -8.09 6.31 14.33
C SER A 67 -7.24 5.26 15.04
N MET A 68 -7.52 5.03 16.33
CA MET A 68 -6.85 4.00 17.12
C MET A 68 -7.13 2.60 16.56
N GLU A 69 -8.38 2.34 16.15
CA GLU A 69 -8.77 1.06 15.55
C GLU A 69 -8.11 0.84 14.19
N LEU A 70 -7.98 1.89 13.36
CA LEU A 70 -7.23 1.83 12.10
C LEU A 70 -5.76 1.45 12.33
N VAL A 71 -5.11 2.05 13.33
CA VAL A 71 -3.72 1.70 13.71
C VAL A 71 -3.63 0.24 14.20
N ARG A 72 -4.56 -0.22 15.06
CA ARG A 72 -4.56 -1.61 15.54
C ARG A 72 -4.77 -2.60 14.41
N LYS A 73 -5.66 -2.25 13.46
CA LYS A 73 -5.92 -3.05 12.27
C LYS A 73 -4.69 -3.14 11.38
N GLU A 74 -4.02 -2.02 11.10
CA GLU A 74 -2.77 -1.98 10.34
C GLU A 74 -1.70 -2.87 10.97
N ILE A 75 -1.47 -2.74 12.28
CA ILE A 75 -0.52 -3.59 13.02
C ILE A 75 -0.89 -5.08 12.90
N THR A 76 -2.19 -5.41 13.03
CA THR A 76 -2.67 -6.79 12.97
C THR A 76 -2.44 -7.40 11.58
N VAL A 77 -2.73 -6.64 10.52
CA VAL A 77 -2.50 -7.06 9.13
C VAL A 77 -1.02 -7.27 8.85
N MET A 78 -0.17 -6.31 9.21
CA MET A 78 1.27 -6.46 9.00
C MET A 78 1.86 -7.66 9.75
N ARG A 79 1.30 -7.98 10.93
CA ARG A 79 1.70 -9.17 11.70
C ARG A 79 1.24 -10.47 11.06
N SER A 80 0.04 -10.53 10.48
CA SER A 80 -0.45 -11.75 9.83
C SER A 80 0.29 -12.07 8.53
N LEU A 81 0.80 -11.04 7.84
CA LEU A 81 1.59 -11.18 6.60
C LEU A 81 3.10 -11.28 6.83
N LYS A 82 3.53 -11.35 8.11
CA LYS A 82 4.95 -11.34 8.47
C LYS A 82 5.70 -12.50 7.81
N GLY A 83 6.82 -12.17 7.15
CA GLY A 83 7.71 -13.14 6.51
C GLY A 83 7.45 -13.33 5.02
N HIS A 84 6.38 -12.74 4.46
CA HIS A 84 6.17 -12.75 3.03
C HIS A 84 7.19 -11.83 2.31
N PRO A 85 7.89 -12.29 1.27
CA PRO A 85 8.99 -11.53 0.65
C PRO A 85 8.54 -10.22 -0.01
N ASN A 86 7.29 -10.16 -0.50
CA ASN A 86 6.72 -8.99 -1.19
C ASN A 86 5.81 -8.13 -0.30
N VAL A 87 5.89 -8.25 1.03
CA VAL A 87 5.14 -7.39 1.98
C VAL A 87 6.13 -6.75 2.93
N VAL A 88 6.02 -5.44 3.14
CA VAL A 88 6.86 -4.72 4.11
C VAL A 88 6.66 -5.27 5.51
N MET A 89 7.75 -5.72 6.12
CA MET A 89 7.76 -6.30 7.45
C MET A 89 7.63 -5.23 8.55
N LEU A 90 6.67 -5.44 9.45
CA LEU A 90 6.64 -4.77 10.75
C LEU A 90 7.66 -5.42 11.69
N VAL A 91 8.64 -4.63 12.12
CA VAL A 91 9.73 -5.05 13.02
C VAL A 91 9.28 -4.93 14.47
N ALA A 92 8.75 -3.77 14.85
CA ALA A 92 8.30 -3.47 16.20
C ALA A 92 7.21 -2.38 16.17
N HIS A 93 6.44 -2.26 17.24
CA HIS A 93 5.49 -1.15 17.40
C HIS A 93 5.35 -0.75 18.86
N ALA A 94 4.89 0.46 19.10
CA ALA A 94 4.50 0.96 20.43
C ALA A 94 3.31 1.92 20.30
N ILE A 95 2.45 1.93 21.31
CA ILE A 95 1.36 2.89 21.46
C ILE A 95 1.64 3.64 22.77
N LEU A 96 1.84 4.95 22.66
CA LEU A 96 2.21 5.82 23.76
C LEU A 96 0.99 6.65 24.17
N ASP A 97 0.67 6.64 25.46
CA ASP A 97 -0.33 7.53 26.02
C ASP A 97 0.33 8.83 26.48
N MET A 98 0.03 9.93 25.79
CA MET A 98 0.58 11.26 26.07
C MET A 98 -0.40 12.11 26.90
N GLY A 99 -1.45 11.50 27.46
CA GLY A 99 -2.51 12.12 28.28
C GLY A 99 -3.52 12.94 27.47
N ARG A 100 -3.05 13.79 26.57
CA ARG A 100 -3.88 14.64 25.69
C ARG A 100 -4.16 14.04 24.31
N ALA A 101 -3.34 13.08 23.89
CA ALA A 101 -3.49 12.30 22.67
C ALA A 101 -2.75 10.98 22.85
N ARG A 102 -3.02 10.00 21.97
CA ARG A 102 -2.18 8.80 21.85
C ARG A 102 -1.29 8.95 20.63
N GLU A 103 -0.11 8.35 20.69
CA GLU A 103 0.80 8.29 19.55
C GLU A 103 1.13 6.84 19.25
N ALA A 104 1.10 6.45 17.98
CA ALA A 104 1.51 5.13 17.54
C ALA A 104 2.82 5.21 16.75
N LEU A 105 3.73 4.29 17.06
CA LEU A 105 5.02 4.15 16.42
C LEU A 105 5.12 2.76 15.82
N LEU A 106 5.34 2.67 14.51
CA LEU A 106 5.52 1.42 13.79
C LEU A 106 6.91 1.44 13.15
N VAL A 107 7.80 0.57 13.61
CA VAL A 107 9.13 0.35 13.03
C VAL A 107 8.99 -0.74 11.97
N MET A 108 9.33 -0.40 10.75
CA MET A 108 9.22 -1.26 9.57
C MET A 108 10.60 -1.45 8.94
N GLU A 109 10.75 -2.49 8.11
CA GLU A 109 11.94 -2.59 7.27
C GLU A 109 12.05 -1.37 6.35
N PHE A 110 13.29 -0.93 6.10
CA PHE A 110 13.55 0.19 5.19
C PHE A 110 13.66 -0.32 3.76
N CYS A 111 12.93 0.31 2.85
CA CYS A 111 13.05 0.09 1.41
C CYS A 111 13.73 1.31 0.77
N GLU A 112 14.57 1.08 -0.24
CA GLU A 112 15.47 2.12 -0.78
C GLU A 112 14.74 3.13 -1.65
N LYS A 113 13.73 2.67 -2.40
CA LYS A 113 12.99 3.48 -3.39
C LYS A 113 11.52 3.11 -3.41
N SER A 114 10.66 4.05 -3.81
CA SER A 114 9.28 3.75 -4.23
C SER A 114 9.24 3.54 -5.75
N LEU A 115 8.21 2.85 -6.25
CA LEU A 115 8.01 2.69 -7.70
C LEU A 115 7.85 4.05 -8.39
N VAL A 116 7.23 5.03 -7.71
CA VAL A 116 7.15 6.42 -8.19
C VAL A 116 8.54 7.03 -8.37
N SER A 117 9.43 6.91 -7.37
CA SER A 117 10.80 7.44 -7.52
C SER A 117 11.58 6.78 -8.66
N VAL A 118 11.38 5.48 -8.89
CA VAL A 118 12.01 4.76 -10.01
C VAL A 118 11.43 5.21 -11.36
N LEU A 119 10.12 5.50 -11.41
CA LEU A 119 9.45 6.05 -12.60
C LEU A 119 9.94 7.46 -12.92
N GLU A 120 10.13 8.30 -11.91
CA GLU A 120 10.63 9.67 -12.04
C GLU A 120 12.11 9.69 -12.50
N ASP A 121 12.97 8.89 -11.87
CA ASP A 121 14.40 8.75 -12.21
C ASP A 121 14.59 8.32 -13.68
N ARG A 122 13.66 7.52 -14.21
CA ARG A 122 13.67 7.04 -15.60
C ARG A 122 13.28 8.14 -16.61
N GLY A 123 12.49 9.12 -16.19
CA GLY A 123 11.93 10.13 -17.08
C GLY A 123 11.06 9.53 -18.19
N ALA A 124 11.27 9.97 -19.44
CA ALA A 124 10.44 9.59 -20.59
C ALA A 124 10.81 8.24 -21.23
N ALA A 125 11.85 7.55 -20.75
CA ALA A 125 12.21 6.24 -21.30
C ALA A 125 11.16 5.18 -20.94
N TYR A 126 10.99 4.14 -21.76
CA TYR A 126 10.12 3.01 -21.43
C TYR A 126 10.80 2.07 -20.44
N PHE A 127 10.02 1.28 -19.68
CA PHE A 127 10.57 0.16 -18.94
C PHE A 127 10.81 -1.01 -19.89
N GLU A 128 11.87 -1.76 -19.63
CA GLU A 128 12.02 -3.10 -20.17
C GLU A 128 10.87 -3.98 -19.67
N GLU A 129 10.30 -4.77 -20.58
CA GLU A 129 9.17 -5.65 -20.30
C GLU A 129 9.47 -6.59 -19.12
N GLU A 130 10.68 -7.14 -19.06
CA GLU A 130 11.13 -8.00 -17.96
C GLU A 130 11.03 -7.28 -16.61
N LYS A 131 11.41 -6.01 -16.54
CA LYS A 131 11.32 -5.22 -15.30
C LYS A 131 9.87 -4.96 -14.90
N VAL A 132 8.98 -4.69 -15.85
CA VAL A 132 7.55 -4.55 -15.60
C VAL A 132 6.96 -5.87 -15.08
N ALA A 133 7.29 -6.98 -15.72
CA ALA A 133 6.83 -8.31 -15.33
C ALA A 133 7.30 -8.68 -13.91
N LEU A 134 8.54 -8.33 -13.54
CA LEU A 134 9.06 -8.54 -12.18
C LEU A 134 8.29 -7.73 -11.13
N ILE A 135 8.05 -6.44 -11.38
CA ILE A 135 7.24 -5.58 -10.51
C ILE A 135 5.84 -6.18 -10.34
N PHE A 136 5.19 -6.50 -11.46
CA PHE A 136 3.83 -7.02 -11.49
C PHE A 136 3.72 -8.34 -10.73
N ARG A 137 4.62 -9.30 -10.99
CA ARG A 137 4.69 -10.59 -10.28
C ARG A 137 4.77 -10.40 -8.77
N ASP A 138 5.67 -9.53 -8.32
CA ASP A 138 5.92 -9.30 -6.90
C ASP A 138 4.71 -8.66 -6.21
N VAL A 139 4.06 -7.68 -6.85
CA VAL A 139 2.81 -7.10 -6.33
C VAL A 139 1.69 -8.15 -6.31
N CYS A 140 1.54 -8.95 -7.37
CA CYS A 140 0.56 -10.04 -7.40
C CYS A 140 0.78 -11.07 -6.29
N ASN A 141 2.03 -11.44 -5.98
CA ASN A 141 2.34 -12.33 -4.86
C ASN A 141 1.90 -11.74 -3.52
N ALA A 142 2.15 -10.45 -3.29
CA ALA A 142 1.71 -9.75 -2.08
C ALA A 142 0.18 -9.72 -1.96
N VAL A 143 -0.52 -9.34 -3.04
CA VAL A 143 -1.98 -9.29 -3.11
C VAL A 143 -2.59 -10.68 -2.90
N PHE A 144 -2.01 -11.71 -3.52
CA PHE A 144 -2.44 -13.10 -3.34
C PHE A 144 -2.32 -13.53 -1.87
N ALA A 145 -1.20 -13.21 -1.20
CA ALA A 145 -1.01 -13.53 0.22
C ALA A 145 -2.04 -12.84 1.13
N MET A 146 -2.46 -11.61 0.79
CA MET A 146 -3.54 -10.89 1.47
C MET A 146 -4.91 -11.53 1.24
N HIS A 147 -5.22 -11.85 -0.02
CA HIS A 147 -6.51 -12.43 -0.41
C HIS A 147 -6.71 -13.85 0.13
N CYS A 148 -5.61 -14.58 0.39
CA CYS A 148 -5.65 -15.92 1.01
C CYS A 148 -5.86 -15.92 2.53
N GLN A 149 -5.87 -14.77 3.19
CA GLN A 149 -6.17 -14.71 4.62
C GLN A 149 -7.62 -15.14 4.91
N THR A 150 -7.92 -15.47 6.17
CA THR A 150 -9.29 -15.80 6.60
C THR A 150 -9.68 -14.91 7.79
N PRO A 151 -10.58 -13.93 7.60
CA PRO A 151 -11.21 -13.53 6.34
C PRO A 151 -10.20 -12.91 5.33
N PRO A 152 -10.51 -12.94 4.02
CA PRO A 152 -9.65 -12.30 3.00
C PRO A 152 -9.45 -10.80 3.28
N LEU A 153 -8.26 -10.29 2.98
CA LEU A 153 -7.90 -8.88 3.13
C LEU A 153 -7.94 -8.18 1.78
N ALA A 154 -8.80 -7.17 1.63
CA ALA A 154 -8.74 -6.21 0.53
C ALA A 154 -7.82 -5.04 0.89
N HIS A 155 -6.81 -4.73 0.07
CA HIS A 155 -5.89 -3.61 0.30
C HIS A 155 -6.57 -2.25 0.16
N ARG A 156 -7.44 -2.09 -0.85
CA ARG A 156 -8.25 -0.90 -1.17
C ARG A 156 -7.50 0.39 -1.54
N ASP A 157 -6.17 0.43 -1.39
CA ASP A 157 -5.34 1.56 -1.84
C ASP A 157 -4.07 1.10 -2.58
N LEU A 158 -4.22 0.18 -3.53
CA LEU A 158 -3.10 -0.21 -4.40
C LEU A 158 -2.78 0.91 -5.39
N LYS A 159 -1.54 1.40 -5.35
CA LYS A 159 -1.01 2.47 -6.21
C LYS A 159 0.52 2.41 -6.21
N ALA A 160 1.16 3.09 -7.17
CA ALA A 160 2.62 3.05 -7.34
C ALA A 160 3.37 3.60 -6.11
N GLU A 161 2.78 4.54 -5.38
CA GLU A 161 3.33 5.12 -4.15
C GLU A 161 3.50 4.06 -3.05
N ASN A 162 2.65 3.02 -3.06
CA ASN A 162 2.60 1.97 -2.04
C ASN A 162 3.43 0.72 -2.43
N VAL A 163 4.17 0.79 -3.54
CA VAL A 163 5.06 -0.28 -4.01
C VAL A 163 6.51 0.17 -3.83
N LEU A 164 7.24 -0.52 -2.95
CA LEU A 164 8.60 -0.16 -2.55
C LEU A 164 9.62 -1.20 -3.03
N LEU A 165 10.83 -0.77 -3.34
CA LEU A 165 11.95 -1.62 -3.70
C LEU A 165 12.81 -1.89 -2.46
N GLY A 166 12.84 -3.14 -2.01
CA GLY A 166 13.71 -3.59 -0.92
C GLY A 166 15.18 -3.65 -1.34
N ALA A 167 16.07 -3.61 -0.35
CA ALA A 167 17.52 -3.77 -0.58
C ALA A 167 17.91 -5.17 -1.09
N ASP A 168 17.00 -6.14 -0.99
CA ASP A 168 17.08 -7.47 -1.58
C ASP A 168 16.72 -7.50 -3.08
N GLY A 169 16.30 -6.36 -3.64
CA GLY A 169 15.83 -6.23 -5.02
C GLY A 169 14.38 -6.69 -5.25
N ALA A 170 13.67 -7.10 -4.20
CA ALA A 170 12.27 -7.50 -4.29
C ALA A 170 11.34 -6.29 -4.15
N TRP A 171 10.24 -6.29 -4.92
CA TRP A 171 9.20 -5.30 -4.73
C TRP A 171 8.25 -5.71 -3.61
N LYS A 172 7.92 -4.75 -2.75
CA LYS A 172 7.18 -4.96 -1.50
C LYS A 172 6.01 -3.98 -1.42
N LEU A 173 4.85 -4.50 -1.05
CA LEU A 173 3.67 -3.68 -0.78
C LEU A 173 3.73 -3.10 0.63
N CYS A 174 3.35 -1.83 0.77
CA CYS A 174 3.26 -1.12 2.04
C CYS A 174 1.91 -0.39 2.21
N ASP A 175 1.73 0.23 3.38
CA ASP A 175 0.57 1.03 3.77
C ASP A 175 -0.75 0.25 3.85
N PHE A 176 -0.95 -0.42 4.99
CA PHE A 176 -2.12 -1.27 5.23
C PHE A 176 -3.24 -0.53 5.99
N GLY A 177 -3.17 0.80 6.09
CA GLY A 177 -4.15 1.62 6.82
C GLY A 177 -5.56 1.58 6.25
N SER A 178 -5.69 1.29 4.95
CA SER A 178 -6.97 1.22 4.23
C SER A 178 -7.53 -0.19 4.08
N VAL A 179 -6.81 -1.20 4.58
CA VAL A 179 -7.18 -2.61 4.41
C VAL A 179 -8.56 -2.86 5.01
N SER A 180 -9.36 -3.71 4.36
CA SER A 180 -10.67 -4.12 4.87
C SER A 180 -10.90 -5.61 4.73
N THR A 181 -11.62 -6.17 5.70
CA THR A 181 -12.19 -7.52 5.69
C THR A 181 -13.70 -7.50 5.47
N ASN A 182 -14.29 -6.31 5.36
CA ASN A 182 -15.72 -6.12 5.24
C ASN A 182 -16.16 -6.39 3.80
N HIS A 183 -16.44 -7.66 3.50
CA HIS A 183 -16.90 -8.10 2.20
C HIS A 183 -18.43 -8.25 2.20
N LYS A 184 -19.13 -7.21 1.76
CA LYS A 184 -20.60 -7.22 1.73
C LYS A 184 -21.19 -6.32 0.65
N CYS A 185 -22.45 -6.59 0.33
CA CYS A 185 -23.33 -5.64 -0.34
C CYS A 185 -23.97 -4.75 0.72
N PHE A 186 -24.06 -3.44 0.44
CA PHE A 186 -24.66 -2.47 1.35
C PHE A 186 -26.09 -2.16 0.87
N ASP A 187 -27.09 -2.74 1.53
CA ASP A 187 -28.49 -2.61 1.07
C ASP A 187 -29.23 -1.43 1.72
N LYS A 188 -28.82 -1.03 2.93
CA LYS A 188 -29.48 0.04 3.68
C LYS A 188 -28.84 1.40 3.36
N PRO A 189 -29.63 2.47 3.14
CA PRO A 189 -29.10 3.81 2.86
C PRO A 189 -28.12 4.33 3.90
N GLU A 190 -28.36 4.06 5.18
CA GLU A 190 -27.45 4.46 6.27
C GLU A 190 -26.09 3.76 6.18
N GLU A 191 -26.08 2.45 5.91
CA GLU A 191 -24.85 1.68 5.77
C GLU A 191 -24.08 2.08 4.51
N MET A 192 -24.79 2.41 3.42
CA MET A 192 -24.18 2.94 2.20
C MET A 192 -23.50 4.28 2.45
N GLY A 193 -24.17 5.23 3.13
CA GLY A 193 -23.57 6.54 3.42
C GLY A 193 -22.31 6.44 4.27
N ILE A 194 -22.28 5.54 5.26
CA ILE A 194 -21.08 5.30 6.08
C ILE A 194 -19.94 4.72 5.23
N GLU A 195 -20.22 3.74 4.36
CA GLU A 195 -19.18 3.15 3.52
C GLU A 195 -18.70 4.11 2.43
N GLU A 196 -19.56 4.95 1.86
CA GLU A 196 -19.16 6.01 0.92
C GLU A 196 -18.16 6.97 1.57
N ASP A 197 -18.41 7.39 2.80
CA ASP A 197 -17.49 8.24 3.56
C ASP A 197 -16.16 7.51 3.85
N ASN A 198 -16.21 6.23 4.22
CA ASN A 198 -15.00 5.43 4.44
C ASN A 198 -14.17 5.27 3.16
N ILE A 199 -14.81 4.92 2.04
CA ILE A 199 -14.15 4.83 0.73
C ILE A 199 -13.56 6.19 0.36
N ARG A 200 -14.30 7.27 0.57
CA ARG A 200 -13.85 8.63 0.25
C ARG A 200 -12.60 9.03 1.04
N LYS A 201 -12.54 8.68 2.32
CA LYS A 201 -11.43 8.99 3.24
C LYS A 201 -10.19 8.13 2.98
N HIS A 202 -10.38 6.83 2.71
CA HIS A 202 -9.29 5.84 2.78
C HIS A 202 -8.84 5.27 1.44
N THR A 203 -9.42 5.67 0.31
CA THR A 203 -9.01 5.15 -1.02
C THR A 203 -8.68 6.29 -1.98
N THR A 204 -7.74 6.07 -2.88
CA THR A 204 -7.34 7.04 -3.90
C THR A 204 -8.36 7.06 -5.07
N PRO A 205 -9.04 8.18 -5.36
CA PRO A 205 -10.14 8.24 -6.35
C PRO A 205 -9.82 7.67 -7.74
N ALA A 206 -8.60 7.87 -8.23
CA ALA A 206 -8.18 7.45 -9.57
C ALA A 206 -8.13 5.92 -9.77
N TYR A 207 -8.02 5.16 -8.67
CA TYR A 207 -7.86 3.70 -8.65
C TYR A 207 -9.10 2.97 -8.13
N ARG A 208 -10.18 3.68 -7.79
CA ARG A 208 -11.41 3.08 -7.27
C ARG A 208 -12.08 2.20 -8.31
N ALA A 209 -12.53 1.03 -7.87
CA ALA A 209 -13.38 0.14 -8.65
C ALA A 209 -14.80 0.73 -8.82
N PRO A 210 -15.56 0.35 -9.86
CA PRO A 210 -16.89 0.88 -10.11
C PRO A 210 -17.86 0.64 -8.94
N GLU A 211 -17.76 -0.51 -8.29
CA GLU A 211 -18.52 -0.87 -7.09
C GLU A 211 -18.15 -0.04 -5.85
N MET A 212 -17.01 0.66 -5.86
CA MET A 212 -16.64 1.65 -4.83
C MET A 212 -17.12 3.06 -5.16
N TRP A 213 -17.44 3.32 -6.43
CA TRP A 213 -17.93 4.63 -6.89
C TRP A 213 -19.44 4.74 -6.78
N ASP A 214 -20.15 3.64 -7.00
CA ASP A 214 -21.61 3.59 -6.99
C ASP A 214 -22.11 2.37 -6.21
N LEU A 215 -22.43 2.59 -4.93
CA LEU A 215 -23.01 1.55 -4.06
C LEU A 215 -24.44 1.16 -4.47
N TYR A 216 -25.14 1.99 -5.25
CA TYR A 216 -26.51 1.69 -5.71
C TYR A 216 -26.53 0.60 -6.78
N ARG A 217 -25.37 0.22 -7.32
CA ARG A 217 -25.21 -0.98 -8.17
C ARG A 217 -25.47 -2.28 -7.41
N ARG A 218 -25.49 -2.23 -6.07
CA ARG A 218 -25.70 -3.39 -5.18
C ARG A 218 -24.75 -4.54 -5.48
N GLU A 219 -23.51 -4.18 -5.79
CA GLU A 219 -22.42 -5.12 -5.98
C GLU A 219 -21.70 -5.34 -4.65
N VAL A 220 -21.18 -6.55 -4.44
CA VAL A 220 -20.40 -6.85 -3.25
C VAL A 220 -19.04 -6.18 -3.38
N ILE A 221 -18.72 -5.26 -2.46
CA ILE A 221 -17.35 -4.79 -2.31
C ILE A 221 -16.56 -5.90 -1.62
N SER A 222 -15.54 -6.41 -2.30
CA SER A 222 -14.71 -7.53 -1.84
C SER A 222 -13.23 -7.27 -2.15
N GLU A 223 -12.37 -8.26 -1.95
CA GLU A 223 -10.95 -8.20 -2.35
C GLU A 223 -10.76 -7.99 -3.86
N LYS A 224 -11.80 -8.20 -4.67
CA LYS A 224 -11.76 -7.99 -6.13
C LYS A 224 -11.52 -6.53 -6.54
N VAL A 225 -11.76 -5.57 -5.64
CA VAL A 225 -11.42 -4.16 -5.88
C VAL A 225 -9.92 -3.94 -6.11
N ASP A 226 -9.07 -4.80 -5.54
CA ASP A 226 -7.62 -4.74 -5.75
C ASP A 226 -7.21 -5.19 -7.15
N ILE A 227 -8.03 -6.03 -7.80
CA ILE A 227 -7.77 -6.49 -9.17
C ILE A 227 -8.11 -5.39 -10.19
N TRP A 228 -9.08 -4.52 -9.86
CA TRP A 228 -9.48 -3.39 -10.72
C TRP A 228 -8.33 -2.45 -11.06
N VAL A 229 -7.40 -2.25 -10.13
CA VAL A 229 -6.26 -1.34 -10.30
C VAL A 229 -5.44 -1.69 -11.54
N TRP A 230 -5.35 -2.98 -11.89
CA TRP A 230 -4.63 -3.43 -13.08
C TRP A 230 -5.33 -3.06 -14.39
N PHE A 231 -6.67 -3.08 -14.41
CA PHE A 231 -7.43 -2.58 -15.57
C PHE A 231 -7.18 -1.09 -15.79
N ARG A 232 -7.13 -0.30 -14.71
CA ARG A 232 -6.82 1.13 -14.79
C ARG A 232 -5.41 1.40 -15.30
N VAL A 233 -4.43 0.61 -14.88
CA VAL A 233 -3.06 0.70 -15.41
C VAL A 233 -3.05 0.40 -16.92
N ASN A 234 -3.81 -0.59 -17.38
CA ASN A 234 -3.90 -0.92 -18.80
C ASN A 234 -4.58 0.18 -19.64
N GLU A 235 -5.67 0.79 -19.15
CA GLU A 235 -6.34 1.90 -19.85
C GLU A 235 -5.43 3.13 -20.06
N LEU A 236 -4.42 3.30 -19.22
CA LEU A 236 -3.43 4.37 -19.34
C LEU A 236 -2.29 4.02 -20.32
N LEU A 237 -2.22 2.78 -20.83
CA LEU A 237 -1.27 2.41 -21.87
C LEU A 237 -1.76 2.91 -23.24
N PRO A 238 -0.85 3.33 -24.15
CA PRO A 238 -1.17 3.55 -25.55
C PRO A 238 -1.94 2.37 -26.15
N LEU A 239 -2.92 2.63 -27.02
CA LEU A 239 -3.80 1.61 -27.61
C LEU A 239 -3.02 0.46 -28.28
N GLU A 240 -1.82 0.75 -28.78
CA GLU A 240 -0.95 -0.22 -29.43
C GLU A 240 -0.40 -1.29 -28.47
N LEU A 241 -0.37 -1.01 -27.16
CA LEU A 241 0.13 -1.86 -26.08
C LEU A 241 -0.98 -2.50 -25.24
N GLN A 242 -2.26 -2.14 -25.44
CA GLN A 242 -3.41 -2.78 -24.78
C GLN A 242 -3.74 -4.17 -25.35
N LYS A 243 -2.87 -4.70 -26.22
CA LYS A 243 -3.08 -5.97 -26.92
C LYS A 243 -2.90 -7.11 -25.92
N ASP A 244 -3.96 -7.90 -25.77
CA ASP A 244 -4.03 -9.17 -25.02
C ASP A 244 -4.62 -9.13 -23.60
N LEU A 245 -5.56 -8.22 -23.33
CA LEU A 245 -6.63 -8.50 -22.37
C LEU A 245 -7.88 -8.97 -23.13
N PRO A 246 -8.68 -9.89 -22.57
CA PRO A 246 -9.89 -10.37 -23.22
C PRO A 246 -10.88 -9.20 -23.29
N ASP A 247 -10.93 -8.57 -24.46
CA ASP A 247 -11.94 -7.61 -24.87
C ASP A 247 -13.31 -8.28 -24.83
N GLY A 248 -13.91 -8.28 -23.64
CA GLY A 248 -15.27 -8.74 -23.42
C GLY A 248 -16.07 -7.61 -22.81
N SER A 249 -16.94 -6.99 -23.61
CA SER A 249 -18.04 -6.16 -23.13
C SER A 249 -18.75 -6.79 -21.92
N PRO A 250 -19.38 -6.01 -21.01
CA PRO A 250 -19.90 -6.48 -19.72
C PRO A 250 -21.17 -7.36 -19.80
N SER A 251 -21.33 -8.15 -20.87
CA SER A 251 -22.40 -9.12 -21.08
C SER A 251 -21.98 -10.57 -20.80
N GLY A 252 -20.72 -10.84 -20.50
CA GLY A 252 -20.22 -12.17 -20.11
C GLY A 252 -20.15 -12.35 -18.59
N THR A 253 -20.68 -13.46 -18.07
CA THR A 253 -20.72 -13.82 -16.64
C THR A 253 -19.40 -13.56 -15.91
N LYS A 254 -19.48 -12.83 -14.78
CA LYS A 254 -18.37 -12.36 -13.90
C LYS A 254 -17.41 -13.46 -13.40
N GLU A 255 -17.64 -14.74 -13.69
CA GLU A 255 -16.77 -15.87 -13.31
C GLU A 255 -15.52 -16.03 -14.19
N THR A 256 -15.49 -15.48 -15.41
CA THR A 256 -14.37 -15.71 -16.34
C THR A 256 -13.14 -14.85 -16.01
N ILE A 257 -13.33 -13.59 -15.64
CA ILE A 257 -12.24 -12.64 -15.34
C ILE A 257 -11.41 -13.10 -14.12
N SER A 258 -12.06 -13.71 -13.13
CA SER A 258 -11.37 -14.28 -11.96
C SER A 258 -10.48 -15.47 -12.30
N LYS A 259 -10.73 -16.15 -13.43
CA LYS A 259 -9.94 -17.32 -13.88
C LYS A 259 -8.74 -16.91 -14.74
N GLU A 260 -8.83 -15.80 -15.46
CA GLU A 260 -7.76 -15.35 -16.37
C GLU A 260 -6.62 -14.62 -15.66
N CYS A 261 -6.87 -13.80 -14.63
CA CYS A 261 -5.80 -13.34 -13.74
C CYS A 261 -5.11 -14.52 -13.03
N CYS A 262 -5.84 -15.61 -12.76
CA CYS A 262 -5.29 -16.86 -12.26
C CYS A 262 -4.43 -17.62 -13.30
N PHE A 263 -4.64 -17.40 -14.61
CA PHE A 263 -3.88 -18.07 -15.68
C PHE A 263 -2.46 -17.50 -15.82
N ILE A 264 -2.28 -16.18 -15.65
CA ILE A 264 -0.96 -15.54 -15.63
C ILE A 264 -0.10 -16.09 -14.47
N ILE A 265 -0.74 -16.46 -13.35
CA ILE A 265 -0.08 -16.95 -12.13
C ILE A 265 0.32 -18.45 -12.21
N LYS A 266 -0.11 -19.18 -13.25
CA LYS A 266 0.10 -20.65 -13.37
C LYS A 266 0.95 -21.14 -14.56
N ARG A 267 1.73 -20.28 -15.24
CA ARG A 267 2.72 -20.84 -16.20
C ARG A 267 3.82 -21.58 -15.45
N ARG A 268 3.91 -22.89 -15.69
CA ARG A 268 4.91 -23.78 -15.07
C ARG A 268 6.33 -23.36 -15.49
N PRO A 269 7.36 -23.60 -14.66
CA PRO A 269 8.76 -23.30 -14.99
C PRO A 269 9.33 -23.98 -16.24
N GLU A 270 8.59 -24.91 -16.86
CA GLU A 270 9.09 -25.79 -17.93
C GLU A 270 9.00 -25.18 -19.34
N GLU A 271 8.36 -24.02 -19.53
CA GLU A 271 8.23 -23.37 -20.85
C GLU A 271 9.35 -22.36 -21.19
N TYR A 272 10.38 -22.23 -20.36
CA TYR A 272 11.55 -21.35 -20.62
C TYR A 272 12.80 -22.08 -21.13
N LEU A 273 12.68 -23.38 -21.45
CA LEU A 273 13.76 -24.15 -22.09
C LEU A 273 13.27 -24.79 -23.39
N SER A 274 13.18 -23.97 -24.44
CA SER A 274 13.31 -24.41 -25.83
C SER A 274 13.93 -23.30 -26.67
#